data_AF-U2IGW0-F1
#
_entry.id   AF-U2IGW0-F1
#
_cell.length_a   1.000
_cell.length_b   1.000
_cell.length_c   1.000
_cell.angle_alpha   90.00
_cell.angle_beta   90.00
_cell.angle_gamma   90.00
#
_symmetry.space_group_name_H-M   'P 1'
#
loop_
_entity.id
_entity.type
_entity.pdbx_description
1 polymer ?
#
loop_
_entity_poly.entity_id
_entity_poly.type
_entity_poly.pdbx_seq_one_letter_code
_entity_poly.pdbx_strand_id
1 'polypeptide(L)'
;LCLHTLSDTEDLPGLVGTDMRYERLSTDRSDCRLSFAAPVGLLLPCNHIYNQYVLIDDSAENLQRFEKSARNMHSLSRYSRSNQINKQWIDEYLNEAHSFGLTSVRCHCNVLAWSEDEEELRRIRNDVGGQLALMECKPRHNTVDVPTLFWAGIPGNEADFPAEESFYTFIEQAVCFFNEETNYRDSLSPFGIKMADRSGKPIHLDISDLPMKKGITTNRNKFILGPSGSGKSFFTNHLLRQYWEQNTHIVLVDTGNSYQGLCEMIRHKTQGEDGVYFTYSDESPISFNPFYTTDKVYDVEKRESIKTLLLTLWKKDNEPATRSEEVALSNAVSLFIERIKTDDGLVPSFNSFYEYLTTDYSALLREKKVREKDFDLANFLNVLEPYYKGGEYDYLLNSDKQLDLLNARFIVFEIDSIKDHPILFPITTIIIMELFINKMRRLKGIRKVILIEEAWKAIASANMAGYIKYLYKTVRKFFGEAVVVTQEVDDIISSDIVKESIINNSDCKILLDQRKYMNKFDQIQALLGLTDKERGQILSINQSNDATRSYKEVWIGLGGVQSAVYATEVSKAEYLTYTTEETEKMRVLARAEQLGGNMELAVRQLAEEE
;
A
#
# COMPACT_ATOMS: atom_id res chain seq x y z
N LEU A 1 0.69 41.00 -8.13
CA LEU A 1 1.85 40.25 -8.64
C LEU A 1 3.11 40.73 -7.94
N CYS A 2 4.01 39.82 -7.60
CA CYS A 2 5.25 40.06 -6.87
C CYS A 2 6.35 39.22 -7.50
N LEU A 3 7.52 39.82 -7.76
CA LEU A 3 8.66 39.15 -8.38
C LEU A 3 9.88 39.26 -7.49
N HIS A 4 10.46 38.12 -7.11
CA HIS A 4 11.75 38.06 -6.45
C HIS A 4 12.79 37.46 -7.39
N THR A 5 13.95 38.11 -7.51
CA THR A 5 15.02 37.69 -8.42
C THR A 5 16.26 37.27 -7.65
N LEU A 6 16.98 36.30 -8.21
CA LEU A 6 18.35 35.93 -7.84
C LEU A 6 19.20 36.23 -9.07
N SER A 7 19.65 37.48 -9.15
CA SER A 7 20.36 38.02 -10.32
C SER A 7 21.74 38.62 -9.98
N ASP A 8 22.07 38.79 -8.70
CA ASP A 8 23.37 39.28 -8.26
C ASP A 8 24.07 38.22 -7.39
N THR A 9 25.38 38.07 -7.56
CA THR A 9 26.24 37.23 -6.72
C THR A 9 26.18 37.58 -5.23
N GLU A 10 25.89 38.84 -4.87
CA GLU A 10 25.74 39.24 -3.47
C GLU A 10 24.44 38.72 -2.83
N ASP A 11 23.46 38.33 -3.65
CA ASP A 11 22.17 37.78 -3.23
C ASP A 11 22.20 36.25 -3.08
N LEU A 12 23.28 35.60 -3.53
CA LEU A 12 23.47 34.16 -3.51
C LEU A 12 24.06 33.66 -2.19
N PRO A 13 23.84 32.39 -1.84
CA PRO A 13 24.45 31.76 -0.67
C PRO A 13 25.94 31.53 -0.89
N GLY A 14 26.68 31.33 0.20
CA GLY A 14 28.11 31.02 0.13
C GLY A 14 28.41 29.61 -0.40
N LEU A 15 27.43 28.70 -0.35
CA LEU A 15 27.49 27.34 -0.87
C LEU A 15 26.14 26.95 -1.48
N VAL A 16 26.20 26.20 -2.57
CA VAL A 16 25.04 25.54 -3.18
C VAL A 16 25.31 24.04 -3.25
N GLY A 17 24.25 23.24 -3.25
CA GLY A 17 24.32 21.79 -3.37
C GLY A 17 23.28 21.27 -4.34
N THR A 18 23.42 20.02 -4.77
CA THR A 18 22.38 19.32 -5.56
C THR A 18 21.08 19.17 -4.78
N ASP A 19 21.20 19.08 -3.46
CA ASP A 19 20.10 18.82 -2.56
C ASP A 19 20.45 19.31 -1.14
N MET A 20 19.43 19.45 -0.31
CA MET A 20 19.54 19.83 1.09
C MET A 20 18.71 18.92 1.98
N ARG A 21 19.11 18.82 3.25
CA ARG A 21 18.37 18.08 4.27
C ARG A 21 17.10 18.84 4.64
N TYR A 22 15.94 18.20 4.48
CA TYR A 22 14.67 18.75 4.93
C TYR A 22 14.36 18.28 6.34
N GLU A 23 14.68 19.12 7.32
CA GLU A 23 14.64 18.79 8.75
C GLU A 23 13.26 18.27 9.22
N ARG A 24 12.16 18.85 8.73
CA ARG A 24 10.80 18.48 9.16
C ARG A 24 10.44 17.02 8.87
N LEU A 25 11.09 16.40 7.89
CA LEU A 25 10.86 15.02 7.47
C LEU A 25 12.07 14.11 7.71
N SER A 26 13.15 14.65 8.27
CA SER A 26 14.37 13.91 8.58
C SER A 26 14.32 13.42 10.03
N THR A 27 15.13 12.41 10.34
CA THR A 27 15.34 11.88 11.68
C THR A 27 16.84 11.71 11.93
N ASP A 28 17.24 11.40 13.17
CA ASP A 28 18.64 11.10 13.48
C ASP A 28 19.20 9.87 12.73
N ARG A 29 18.32 9.04 12.14
CA ARG A 29 18.69 7.82 11.42
C ARG A 29 18.35 7.85 9.93
N SER A 30 17.86 8.97 9.42
CA SER A 30 17.49 9.13 8.02
C SER A 30 17.38 10.58 7.59
N ASP A 31 17.97 10.89 6.45
CA ASP A 31 17.85 12.21 5.85
C ASP A 31 16.80 12.17 4.73
N CYS A 32 15.74 12.97 4.89
CA CYS A 32 14.86 13.30 3.78
C CYS A 32 15.50 14.46 3.03
N ARG A 33 16.07 14.17 1.86
CA ARG A 33 16.79 15.16 1.04
C ARG A 33 15.87 15.63 -0.10
N LEU A 34 15.82 16.94 -0.30
CA LEU A 34 15.07 17.62 -1.36
C LEU A 34 16.05 18.48 -2.17
N SER A 35 15.69 18.87 -3.39
CA SER A 35 16.50 19.81 -4.17
C SER A 35 16.80 21.08 -3.39
N PHE A 36 17.94 21.70 -3.66
CA PHE A 36 18.31 22.95 -2.99
C PHE A 36 17.29 24.07 -3.22
N ALA A 37 16.58 24.04 -4.36
CA ALA A 37 15.50 24.97 -4.69
C ALA A 37 14.11 24.55 -4.18
N ALA A 38 13.98 23.44 -3.46
CA ALA A 38 12.69 22.97 -2.93
C ALA A 38 11.90 24.02 -2.12
N PRO A 39 12.53 24.92 -1.31
CA PRO A 39 11.81 25.98 -0.59
C PRO A 39 10.95 26.87 -1.49
N VAL A 40 11.42 27.19 -2.69
CA VAL A 40 10.73 28.06 -3.66
C VAL A 40 9.97 27.28 -4.75
N GLY A 41 9.99 25.95 -4.67
CA GLY A 41 9.20 25.04 -5.48
C GLY A 41 7.94 24.58 -4.73
N LEU A 42 7.76 23.26 -4.58
CA LEU A 42 6.54 22.69 -3.97
C LEU A 42 6.30 23.09 -2.50
N LEU A 43 7.32 23.57 -1.79
CA LEU A 43 7.18 23.97 -0.39
C LEU A 43 6.63 25.39 -0.21
N LEU A 44 6.51 26.17 -1.28
CA LEU A 44 5.96 27.53 -1.27
C LEU A 44 4.42 27.46 -1.41
N PRO A 45 3.64 27.74 -0.34
CA PRO A 45 2.20 27.47 -0.30
C PRO A 45 1.37 28.61 -0.91
N CYS A 46 1.71 29.03 -2.12
CA CYS A 46 0.97 30.07 -2.85
C CYS A 46 1.00 29.85 -4.36
N ASN A 47 0.18 30.60 -5.09
CA ASN A 47 0.24 30.61 -6.55
C ASN A 47 1.53 31.28 -7.01
N HIS A 48 2.43 30.50 -7.60
CA HIS A 48 3.71 30.98 -8.07
C HIS A 48 4.22 30.21 -9.30
N ILE A 49 5.19 30.82 -9.98
CA ILE A 49 6.02 30.22 -11.01
C ILE A 49 7.48 30.45 -10.59
N TYR A 50 8.24 29.36 -10.50
CA TYR A 50 9.69 29.42 -10.30
C TYR A 50 10.41 29.24 -11.65
N ASN A 51 10.95 30.35 -12.17
CA ASN A 51 11.67 30.34 -13.44
C ASN A 51 13.16 30.16 -13.21
N GLN A 52 13.78 29.24 -13.95
CA GLN A 52 15.20 28.90 -13.87
C GLN A 52 15.81 29.02 -15.28
N TYR A 53 16.80 29.90 -15.44
CA TYR A 53 17.43 30.18 -16.73
C TYR A 53 18.93 29.90 -16.65
N VAL A 54 19.44 29.21 -17.66
CA VAL A 54 20.87 29.06 -17.92
C VAL A 54 21.14 29.58 -19.32
N LEU A 55 21.87 30.68 -19.41
CA LEU A 55 22.27 31.30 -20.66
C LEU A 55 23.66 30.80 -21.02
N ILE A 56 23.73 29.99 -22.06
CA ILE A 56 24.97 29.40 -22.57
C ILE A 56 25.58 30.38 -23.58
N ASP A 57 26.43 31.27 -23.09
CA ASP A 57 27.18 32.22 -23.93
C ASP A 57 28.52 31.62 -24.42
N ASP A 58 29.31 32.42 -25.14
CA ASP A 58 30.70 32.08 -25.43
C ASP A 58 31.56 32.18 -24.15
N SER A 59 31.84 31.03 -23.56
CA SER A 59 32.69 30.90 -22.36
C SER A 59 34.06 31.56 -22.53
N ALA A 60 34.68 31.45 -23.71
CA ALA A 60 36.00 32.04 -23.93
C ALA A 60 35.94 33.57 -23.91
N GLU A 61 34.87 34.16 -24.45
CA GLU A 61 34.64 35.61 -24.37
C GLU A 61 34.42 36.06 -22.92
N ASN A 62 33.63 35.31 -22.15
CA ASN A 62 33.37 35.60 -20.74
C ASN A 62 34.66 35.61 -19.91
N LEU A 63 35.51 34.59 -20.06
CA LEU A 63 36.80 34.50 -19.37
C LEU A 63 37.72 35.67 -19.75
N GLN A 64 37.81 36.04 -21.03
CA GLN A 64 38.58 37.19 -21.47
C GLN A 64 38.08 38.52 -20.86
N ARG A 65 36.76 38.68 -20.71
CA ARG A 65 36.16 39.85 -20.03
C ARG A 65 36.59 39.89 -18.56
N PHE A 66 36.56 38.75 -17.87
CA PHE A 66 37.01 38.66 -16.47
C PHE A 66 38.50 38.93 -16.30
N GLU A 67 39.37 38.39 -17.18
CA GLU A 67 40.81 38.70 -17.17
C GLU A 67 41.08 40.21 -17.36
N LYS A 68 40.32 40.86 -18.24
CA LYS A 68 40.40 42.32 -18.44
C LYS A 68 39.95 43.07 -17.18
N SER A 69 38.86 42.62 -16.55
CA SER A 69 38.35 43.19 -15.31
C SER A 69 39.36 43.07 -14.15
N ALA A 70 39.95 41.88 -13.95
CA ALA A 70 40.98 41.64 -12.94
C ALA A 70 42.21 42.54 -13.14
N ARG A 71 42.67 42.71 -14.38
CA ARG A 71 43.78 43.64 -14.72
C ARG A 71 43.45 45.10 -14.38
N ASN A 72 42.23 45.54 -14.69
CA ASN A 72 41.78 46.88 -14.34
C ASN A 72 41.70 47.07 -12.83
N MET A 73 41.14 46.11 -12.09
CA MET A 73 41.07 46.15 -10.63
C MET A 73 42.45 46.14 -9.99
N HIS A 74 43.42 45.41 -10.55
CA HIS A 74 44.82 45.44 -10.11
C HIS A 74 45.42 46.85 -10.22
N SER A 75 45.18 47.55 -11.33
CA SER A 75 45.68 48.92 -11.54
C SER A 75 45.10 49.93 -10.54
N LEU A 76 43.87 49.68 -10.07
CA LEU A 76 43.13 50.53 -9.11
C LEU A 76 43.21 50.05 -7.66
N SER A 77 43.86 48.91 -7.41
CA SER A 77 43.91 48.22 -6.10
C SER A 77 44.63 49.01 -5.00
N ARG A 78 45.44 50.02 -5.36
CA ARG A 78 46.12 50.92 -4.40
C ARG A 78 45.16 51.88 -3.69
N TYR A 79 43.95 52.07 -4.22
CA TYR A 79 43.00 53.09 -3.76
C TYR A 79 41.77 52.53 -3.03
N SER A 80 41.52 51.21 -3.06
CA SER A 80 40.44 50.57 -2.30
C SER A 80 40.72 49.12 -1.97
N ARG A 81 40.45 48.73 -0.71
CA ARG A 81 40.49 47.34 -0.24
C ARG A 81 39.43 46.47 -0.92
N SER A 82 38.27 47.04 -1.29
CA SER A 82 37.22 46.29 -2.01
C SER A 82 37.69 45.80 -3.37
N ASN A 83 38.45 46.62 -4.10
CA ASN A 83 38.99 46.23 -5.42
C ASN A 83 40.01 45.09 -5.33
N GLN A 84 40.74 44.99 -4.21
CA GLN A 84 41.66 43.87 -3.97
C GLN A 84 40.90 42.55 -3.78
N ILE A 85 39.82 42.59 -3.00
CA ILE A 85 38.98 41.41 -2.73
C ILE A 85 38.27 40.97 -4.02
N ASN A 86 37.65 41.88 -4.75
CA ASN A 86 36.96 41.53 -6.01
C ASN A 86 37.92 40.95 -7.06
N LYS A 87 39.16 41.47 -7.14
CA LYS A 87 40.19 40.89 -8.00
C LYS A 87 40.50 39.44 -7.59
N GLN A 88 40.66 39.20 -6.29
CA GLN A 88 40.95 37.86 -5.78
C GLN A 88 39.85 36.88 -6.17
N TRP A 89 38.58 37.24 -6.03
CA TRP A 89 37.45 36.38 -6.45
C TRP A 89 37.41 36.13 -7.95
N ILE A 90 37.72 37.13 -8.78
CA ILE A 90 37.82 36.94 -10.24
C ILE A 90 38.97 35.99 -10.58
N ASP A 91 40.14 36.16 -9.93
CA ASP A 91 41.28 35.27 -10.14
C ASP A 91 40.94 33.83 -9.71
N GLU A 92 40.22 33.65 -8.59
CA GLU A 92 39.70 32.34 -8.14
C GLU A 92 38.75 31.71 -9.17
N TYR A 93 37.76 32.47 -9.68
CA TYR A 93 36.85 32.03 -10.73
C TYR A 93 37.59 31.60 -12.01
N LEU A 94 38.54 32.41 -12.49
CA LEU A 94 39.35 32.09 -13.68
C LEU A 94 40.18 30.83 -13.46
N ASN A 95 40.79 30.68 -12.28
CA ASN A 95 41.58 29.51 -11.94
C ASN A 95 40.75 28.24 -11.92
N GLU A 96 39.54 28.27 -11.34
CA GLU A 96 38.63 27.13 -11.36
C GLU A 96 38.20 26.77 -12.79
N ALA A 97 37.80 27.77 -13.58
CA ALA A 97 37.40 27.59 -14.98
C ALA A 97 38.48 26.86 -15.78
N HIS A 98 39.75 27.29 -15.66
CA HIS A 98 40.87 26.67 -16.37
C HIS A 98 41.30 25.32 -15.80
N SER A 99 41.33 25.18 -14.46
CA SER A 99 41.84 23.98 -13.80
C SER A 99 40.94 22.77 -14.00
N PHE A 100 39.62 22.99 -13.99
CA PHE A 100 38.63 21.93 -14.13
C PHE A 100 37.95 21.90 -15.50
N GLY A 101 38.25 22.87 -16.38
CA GLY A 101 37.66 22.96 -17.72
C GLY A 101 36.17 23.33 -17.68
N LEU A 102 35.75 24.12 -16.70
CA LEU A 102 34.35 24.49 -16.50
C LEU A 102 33.88 25.50 -17.56
N THR A 103 32.61 25.42 -17.91
CA THR A 103 32.00 26.34 -18.88
C THR A 103 31.37 27.52 -18.15
N SER A 104 31.86 28.73 -18.43
CA SER A 104 31.31 29.98 -17.90
C SER A 104 29.95 30.26 -18.54
N VAL A 105 28.91 30.33 -17.72
CA VAL A 105 27.52 30.62 -18.14
C VAL A 105 26.94 31.75 -17.31
N ARG A 106 25.83 32.33 -17.77
CA ARG A 106 24.99 33.19 -16.93
C ARG A 106 23.78 32.42 -16.42
N CYS A 107 23.40 32.69 -15.18
CA CYS A 107 22.24 32.10 -14.54
C CYS A 107 21.29 33.20 -14.06
N HIS A 108 19.99 32.92 -14.10
CA HIS A 108 18.97 33.71 -13.41
C HIS A 108 17.93 32.78 -12.83
N CYS A 109 17.48 33.08 -11.63
CA CYS A 109 16.33 32.43 -11.04
C CYS A 109 15.35 33.50 -10.55
N ASN A 110 14.05 33.27 -10.72
CA ASN A 110 13.05 34.15 -10.13
C ASN A 110 11.80 33.42 -9.67
N VAL A 111 11.17 33.96 -8.63
CA VAL A 111 9.87 33.53 -8.13
C VAL A 111 8.86 34.61 -8.47
N LEU A 112 7.95 34.29 -9.39
CA LEU A 112 6.82 35.11 -9.77
C LEU A 112 5.57 34.61 -9.02
N ALA A 113 5.08 35.38 -8.06
CA ALA A 113 3.91 35.03 -7.26
C ALA A 113 2.77 36.03 -7.41
N TRP A 114 1.52 35.58 -7.24
CA TRP A 114 0.35 36.45 -7.41
C TRP A 114 -0.82 36.08 -6.50
N SER A 115 -1.67 37.08 -6.26
CA SER A 115 -3.01 36.97 -5.70
C SER A 115 -3.88 38.09 -6.28
N GLU A 116 -5.19 37.87 -6.29
CA GLU A 116 -6.21 38.88 -6.60
C GLU A 116 -6.52 39.78 -5.39
N ASP A 117 -6.17 39.35 -4.18
CA ASP A 117 -6.32 40.10 -2.93
C ASP A 117 -5.03 40.82 -2.53
N GLU A 118 -5.14 42.09 -2.17
CA GLU A 118 -3.98 42.92 -1.84
C GLU A 118 -3.34 42.53 -0.49
N GLU A 119 -4.16 42.14 0.50
CA GLU A 119 -3.65 41.70 1.80
C GLU A 119 -2.93 40.36 1.69
N GLU A 120 -3.51 39.41 0.96
CA GLU A 120 -2.89 38.13 0.64
C GLU A 120 -1.58 38.33 -0.15
N LEU A 121 -1.55 39.22 -1.15
CA LEU A 121 -0.33 39.50 -1.92
C LEU A 121 0.81 40.02 -1.02
N ARG A 122 0.51 40.82 0.00
CA ARG A 122 1.52 41.28 0.98
C ARG A 122 2.05 40.11 1.82
N ARG A 123 1.21 39.15 2.18
CA ARG A 123 1.63 37.92 2.90
C ARG A 123 2.50 37.04 2.00
N ILE A 124 2.02 36.74 0.79
CA ILE A 124 2.75 35.97 -0.23
C ILE A 124 4.15 36.56 -0.47
N ARG A 125 4.28 37.88 -0.58
CA ARG A 125 5.58 38.53 -0.74
C ARG A 125 6.53 38.19 0.40
N ASN A 126 6.06 38.25 1.65
CA ASN A 126 6.87 37.91 2.81
C ASN A 126 7.21 36.42 2.84
N ASP A 127 6.27 35.55 2.45
CA ASP A 127 6.46 34.10 2.42
C ASP A 127 7.52 33.70 1.38
N VAL A 128 7.46 34.26 0.17
CA VAL A 128 8.49 34.06 -0.87
C VAL A 128 9.85 34.51 -0.37
N GLY A 129 9.93 35.69 0.26
CA GLY A 129 11.17 36.19 0.86
C GLY A 129 11.72 35.25 1.94
N GLY A 130 10.83 34.69 2.77
CA GLY A 130 11.16 33.69 3.77
C GLY A 130 11.70 32.38 3.19
N GLN A 131 11.09 31.86 2.10
CA GLN A 131 11.57 30.65 1.43
C GLN A 131 12.94 30.85 0.77
N LEU A 132 13.19 32.00 0.13
CA LEU A 132 14.51 32.34 -0.41
C LEU A 132 15.57 32.42 0.69
N ALA A 133 15.22 32.96 1.86
CA ALA A 133 16.11 32.99 3.02
C ALA A 133 16.44 31.59 3.56
N LEU A 134 15.55 30.61 3.42
CA LEU A 134 15.85 29.20 3.76
C LEU A 134 16.88 28.56 2.82
N MET A 135 17.01 29.09 1.60
CA MET A 135 18.11 28.76 0.67
C MET A 135 19.37 29.60 0.95
N GLU A 136 19.42 30.34 2.06
CA GLU A 136 20.45 31.32 2.39
C GLU A 136 20.64 32.44 1.35
N CYS A 137 19.65 32.62 0.45
CA CYS A 137 19.64 33.70 -0.52
C CYS A 137 19.09 34.98 0.12
N LYS A 138 19.55 36.15 -0.34
CA LYS A 138 18.94 37.42 0.03
C LYS A 138 17.75 37.70 -0.88
N PRO A 139 16.53 37.86 -0.34
CA PRO A 139 15.36 38.10 -1.17
C PRO A 139 15.39 39.51 -1.75
N ARG A 140 15.58 39.62 -3.08
CA ARG A 140 15.50 40.88 -3.80
C ARG A 140 14.15 41.00 -4.51
N HIS A 141 13.30 41.90 -4.01
CA HIS A 141 12.02 42.21 -4.65
C HIS A 141 12.24 43.16 -5.83
N ASN A 142 12.16 42.64 -7.05
CA ASN A 142 12.31 43.44 -8.26
C ASN A 142 10.96 44.13 -8.57
N THR A 143 10.98 45.46 -8.66
CA THR A 143 9.80 46.30 -8.97
C THR A 143 9.94 47.06 -10.29
N VAL A 144 11.11 46.99 -10.92
CA VAL A 144 11.46 47.77 -12.12
C VAL A 144 11.34 46.89 -13.37
N ASP A 145 12.01 45.73 -13.36
CA ASP A 145 12.15 44.89 -14.55
C ASP A 145 11.07 43.81 -14.67
N VAL A 146 10.04 43.88 -13.81
CA VAL A 146 8.96 42.88 -13.76
C VAL A 146 8.33 42.63 -15.14
N PRO A 147 7.94 43.66 -15.92
CA PRO A 147 7.36 43.43 -17.24
C PRO A 147 8.39 42.80 -18.19
N THR A 148 9.63 43.29 -18.19
CA THR A 148 10.70 42.81 -19.07
C THR A 148 11.03 41.35 -18.80
N LEU A 149 11.24 40.97 -17.53
CA LEU A 149 11.52 39.60 -17.12
C LEU A 149 10.34 38.66 -17.41
N PHE A 150 9.10 39.12 -17.24
CA PHE A 150 7.93 38.34 -17.60
C PHE A 150 7.90 38.04 -19.11
N TRP A 151 8.11 39.05 -19.95
CA TRP A 151 8.09 38.88 -21.41
C TRP A 151 9.30 38.11 -21.94
N ALA A 152 10.51 38.39 -21.44
CA ALA A 152 11.73 37.69 -21.82
C ALA A 152 11.73 36.22 -21.37
N GLY A 153 10.95 35.90 -20.33
CA GLY A 153 10.78 34.54 -19.83
C GLY A 153 9.90 33.64 -20.72
N ILE A 154 9.22 34.20 -21.72
CA ILE A 154 8.39 33.43 -22.66
C ILE A 154 9.30 32.75 -23.70
N PRO A 155 9.14 31.43 -23.94
CA PRO A 155 9.94 30.72 -24.95
C PRO A 155 9.89 31.42 -26.32
N GLY A 156 11.06 31.72 -26.89
CA GLY A 156 11.22 32.43 -28.16
C GLY A 156 11.43 33.94 -28.01
N ASN A 157 11.40 34.48 -26.79
CA ASN A 157 11.64 35.90 -26.51
C ASN A 157 12.92 36.15 -25.67
N GLU A 158 13.78 35.14 -25.55
CA GLU A 158 14.99 35.17 -24.71
C GLU A 158 16.02 36.24 -25.13
N ALA A 159 15.95 36.75 -26.37
CA ALA A 159 16.82 37.82 -26.84
C ALA A 159 16.61 39.15 -26.10
N ASP A 160 15.41 39.37 -25.54
CA ASP A 160 15.06 40.55 -24.76
C ASP A 160 15.40 40.41 -23.26
N PHE A 161 16.09 39.32 -22.87
CA PHE A 161 16.43 39.08 -21.48
C PHE A 161 17.44 40.12 -20.95
N PRO A 162 17.12 40.87 -19.87
CA PRO A 162 17.99 41.93 -19.37
C PRO A 162 19.30 41.35 -18.83
N ALA A 163 20.43 41.80 -19.39
CA ALA A 163 21.75 41.24 -19.07
C ALA A 163 22.15 41.46 -17.61
N GLU A 164 21.69 42.57 -17.03
CA GLU A 164 21.87 42.96 -15.62
C GLU A 164 21.07 42.09 -14.64
N GLU A 165 20.04 41.38 -15.10
CA GLU A 165 19.27 40.43 -14.28
C GLU A 165 19.79 39.01 -14.47
N SER A 166 21.11 38.83 -14.53
CA SER A 166 21.76 37.53 -14.54
C SER A 166 23.16 37.61 -13.94
N PHE A 167 23.60 36.53 -13.30
CA PHE A 167 24.95 36.44 -12.71
C PHE A 167 25.78 35.37 -13.42
N TYR A 168 27.10 35.56 -13.42
CA TYR A 168 28.02 34.56 -13.99
C TYR A 168 28.32 33.45 -12.98
N THR A 169 28.33 32.22 -13.46
CA THR A 169 28.65 31.01 -12.69
C THR A 169 29.15 29.91 -13.62
N PHE A 170 29.24 28.66 -13.15
CA PHE A 170 29.43 27.49 -14.01
C PHE A 170 28.17 26.64 -14.05
N ILE A 171 28.10 25.73 -15.02
CA ILE A 171 26.93 24.89 -15.26
C ILE A 171 26.56 24.10 -14.00
N GLU A 172 27.55 23.53 -13.31
CA GLU A 172 27.39 22.68 -12.13
C GLU A 172 26.68 23.42 -10.98
N GLN A 173 27.07 24.66 -10.70
CA GLN A 173 26.43 25.48 -9.66
C GLN A 173 25.09 26.05 -10.13
N ALA A 174 24.94 26.36 -11.43
CA ALA A 174 23.69 26.86 -11.98
C ALA A 174 22.56 25.82 -11.82
N VAL A 175 22.84 24.55 -12.12
CA VAL A 175 21.84 23.48 -12.02
C VAL A 175 21.46 23.13 -10.58
N CYS A 176 22.27 23.50 -9.57
CA CYS A 176 21.87 23.36 -8.16
C CYS A 176 20.62 24.18 -7.81
N PHE A 177 20.33 25.27 -8.54
CA PHE A 177 19.11 26.03 -8.35
C PHE A 177 17.89 25.41 -9.04
N PHE A 178 18.02 24.24 -9.67
CA PHE A 178 16.89 23.64 -10.37
C PHE A 178 16.01 22.87 -9.39
N ASN A 179 14.69 23.05 -9.52
CA ASN A 179 13.72 22.30 -8.74
C ASN A 179 13.57 20.89 -9.33
N GLU A 180 13.83 19.86 -8.53
CA GLU A 180 13.76 18.45 -8.96
C GLU A 180 12.45 17.77 -8.54
N GLU A 181 11.70 18.38 -7.64
CA GLU A 181 10.43 17.85 -7.16
C GLU A 181 9.28 18.18 -8.11
N THR A 182 8.32 17.26 -8.21
CA THR A 182 7.08 17.47 -8.95
C THR A 182 5.88 17.00 -8.15
N ASN A 183 4.71 17.57 -8.46
CA ASN A 183 3.47 17.16 -7.83
C ASN A 183 3.15 15.70 -8.11
N TYR A 184 2.48 15.07 -7.16
CA TYR A 184 1.86 13.77 -7.37
C TYR A 184 0.86 13.85 -8.53
N ARG A 185 0.72 12.75 -9.28
CA ARG A 185 -0.13 12.68 -10.47
C ARG A 185 -1.19 11.60 -10.30
N ASP A 186 -2.41 11.94 -10.70
CA ASP A 186 -3.48 10.96 -10.80
C ASP A 186 -3.09 9.84 -11.76
N SER A 187 -3.46 8.62 -11.37
CA SER A 187 -3.44 7.47 -12.26
C SER A 187 -4.47 7.65 -13.36
N LEU A 188 -4.11 7.29 -14.59
CA LEU A 188 -5.06 7.21 -15.71
C LEU A 188 -5.91 5.93 -15.69
N SER A 189 -5.69 5.07 -14.70
CA SER A 189 -6.42 3.81 -14.57
C SER A 189 -7.86 4.06 -14.12
N PRO A 190 -8.85 3.36 -14.69
CA PRO A 190 -10.21 3.40 -14.14
C PRO A 190 -10.30 2.71 -12.77
N PHE A 191 -9.29 1.91 -12.40
CA PHE A 191 -9.19 1.25 -11.12
C PHE A 191 -8.21 1.99 -10.20
N GLY A 192 -8.53 2.13 -8.92
CA GLY A 192 -7.60 2.72 -7.96
C GLY A 192 -8.21 3.02 -6.61
N ILE A 193 -7.47 3.76 -5.79
CA ILE A 193 -7.87 4.23 -4.47
C ILE A 193 -7.68 5.74 -4.41
N LYS A 194 -8.64 6.41 -3.80
CA LYS A 194 -8.56 7.83 -3.46
C LYS A 194 -7.75 7.97 -2.18
N MET A 195 -6.69 8.74 -2.27
CA MET A 195 -5.78 9.10 -1.18
C MET A 195 -5.56 10.62 -1.23
N ALA A 196 -4.68 11.14 -0.40
CA ALA A 196 -4.09 12.45 -0.59
C ALA A 196 -2.56 12.35 -0.74
N ASP A 197 -1.95 13.33 -1.40
CA ASP A 197 -0.52 13.54 -1.28
C ASP A 197 -0.16 14.17 0.07
N ARG A 198 1.14 14.34 0.34
CA ARG A 198 1.61 14.91 1.62
C ARG A 198 1.25 16.37 1.82
N SER A 199 0.95 17.10 0.74
CA SER A 199 0.47 18.49 0.78
C SER A 199 -1.04 18.57 1.01
N GLY A 200 -1.74 17.43 0.98
CA GLY A 200 -3.18 17.34 1.18
C GLY A 200 -4.01 17.44 -0.08
N LYS A 201 -3.40 17.38 -1.26
CA LYS A 201 -4.14 17.33 -2.51
C LYS A 201 -4.71 15.92 -2.71
N PRO A 202 -6.01 15.77 -2.95
CA PRO A 202 -6.59 14.47 -3.29
C PRO A 202 -5.94 13.90 -4.55
N ILE A 203 -5.72 12.59 -4.55
CA ILE A 203 -5.12 11.85 -5.66
C ILE A 203 -5.85 10.54 -5.89
N HIS A 204 -6.06 10.19 -7.16
CA HIS A 204 -6.47 8.86 -7.59
C HIS A 204 -5.22 8.00 -7.86
N LEU A 205 -4.99 7.00 -7.02
CA LEU A 205 -3.81 6.15 -7.05
C LEU A 205 -4.15 4.74 -7.50
N ASP A 206 -3.44 4.20 -8.49
CA ASP A 206 -3.53 2.78 -8.85
C ASP A 206 -2.26 2.02 -8.46
N ILE A 207 -2.41 1.05 -7.57
CA ILE A 207 -1.33 0.20 -7.06
C ILE A 207 -1.40 -1.23 -7.62
N SER A 208 -2.24 -1.48 -8.63
CA SER A 208 -2.52 -2.81 -9.18
C SER A 208 -2.41 -2.85 -10.71
N ASP A 209 -3.25 -2.11 -11.44
CA ASP A 209 -3.46 -2.37 -12.88
C ASP A 209 -2.51 -1.59 -13.80
N LEU A 210 -2.42 -0.28 -13.61
CA LEU A 210 -1.51 0.57 -14.38
C LEU A 210 -0.03 0.21 -14.13
N PRO A 211 0.42 -0.06 -12.89
CA PRO A 211 1.77 -0.56 -12.66
C PRO A 211 2.06 -1.85 -13.42
N MET A 212 1.12 -2.80 -13.43
CA MET A 212 1.28 -4.06 -14.14
C MET A 212 1.28 -3.87 -15.67
N LYS A 213 0.43 -2.98 -16.21
CA LYS A 213 0.41 -2.62 -17.63
C LYS A 213 1.71 -1.95 -18.09
N LYS A 214 2.35 -1.17 -17.22
CA LYS A 214 3.64 -0.51 -17.49
C LYS A 214 4.85 -1.41 -17.24
N GLY A 215 4.65 -2.64 -16.75
CA GLY A 215 5.74 -3.55 -16.41
C GLY A 215 6.52 -3.16 -15.15
N ILE A 216 5.96 -2.27 -14.30
CA ILE A 216 6.55 -1.89 -13.01
C ILE A 216 6.37 -3.02 -12.00
N THR A 217 5.23 -3.70 -12.04
CA THR A 217 4.95 -4.90 -11.26
C THR A 217 4.61 -6.08 -12.18
N THR A 218 4.90 -7.28 -11.72
CA THR A 218 4.65 -8.58 -12.38
C THR A 218 3.49 -9.35 -11.75
N ASN A 219 3.08 -8.95 -10.55
CA ASN A 219 1.91 -9.42 -9.84
C ASN A 219 1.24 -8.25 -9.10
N ARG A 220 0.06 -8.50 -8.54
CA ARG A 220 -0.73 -7.51 -7.78
C ARG A 220 -0.77 -7.81 -6.28
N ASN A 221 -0.03 -8.81 -5.84
CA ASN A 221 -0.04 -9.24 -4.45
C ASN A 221 0.56 -8.12 -3.58
N LYS A 222 0.07 -8.03 -2.35
CA LYS A 222 0.42 -6.96 -1.43
C LYS A 222 0.90 -7.52 -0.11
N PHE A 223 1.90 -6.86 0.44
CA PHE A 223 2.37 -7.09 1.80
C PHE A 223 2.25 -5.80 2.59
N ILE A 224 1.46 -5.83 3.67
CA ILE A 224 1.20 -4.68 4.53
C ILE A 224 1.84 -4.93 5.90
N LEU A 225 2.76 -4.04 6.29
CA LEU A 225 3.44 -4.08 7.58
C LEU A 225 3.21 -2.79 8.37
N GLY A 226 2.72 -2.94 9.59
CA GLY A 226 2.51 -1.82 10.50
C GLY A 226 2.41 -2.26 11.95
N PRO A 227 3.20 -1.69 12.88
CA PRO A 227 3.06 -1.97 14.30
C PRO A 227 1.62 -1.72 14.81
N SER A 228 1.27 -2.32 15.95
CA SER A 228 -0.02 -2.02 16.62
C SER A 228 -0.21 -0.51 16.83
N GLY A 229 -1.39 0.01 16.50
CA GLY A 229 -1.74 1.44 16.57
C GLY A 229 -1.20 2.31 15.43
N SER A 230 -0.56 1.74 14.40
CA SER A 230 -0.06 2.51 13.24
C SER A 230 -1.17 2.92 12.24
N GLY A 231 -2.40 2.44 12.43
CA GLY A 231 -3.53 2.64 11.50
C GLY A 231 -3.68 1.55 10.44
N LYS A 232 -3.10 0.36 10.67
CA LYS A 232 -3.07 -0.77 9.73
C LYS A 232 -4.46 -1.17 9.24
N SER A 233 -5.33 -1.57 10.16
CA SER A 233 -6.69 -2.02 9.84
C SER A 233 -7.57 -0.87 9.32
N PHE A 234 -7.30 0.37 9.73
CA PHE A 234 -7.97 1.56 9.19
C PHE A 234 -7.65 1.80 7.71
N PHE A 235 -6.36 1.79 7.34
CA PHE A 235 -5.92 1.87 5.95
C PHE A 235 -6.47 0.71 5.12
N THR A 236 -6.44 -0.51 5.67
CA THR A 236 -6.93 -1.69 4.96
C THR A 236 -8.44 -1.63 4.73
N ASN A 237 -9.25 -1.17 5.71
CA ASN A 237 -10.68 -0.92 5.50
C ASN A 237 -10.92 0.07 4.35
N HIS A 238 -10.19 1.18 4.33
CA HIS A 238 -10.27 2.19 3.26
C HIS A 238 -9.93 1.61 1.88
N LEU A 239 -8.86 0.82 1.80
CA LEU A 239 -8.45 0.10 0.60
C LEU A 239 -9.54 -0.86 0.10
N LEU A 240 -10.04 -1.74 0.99
CA LEU A 240 -10.97 -2.79 0.63
C LEU A 240 -12.37 -2.26 0.30
N ARG A 241 -12.85 -1.22 0.99
CA ARG A 241 -14.10 -0.55 0.64
C ARG A 241 -14.06 -0.09 -0.83
N GLN A 242 -13.00 0.62 -1.21
CA GLN A 242 -12.89 1.14 -2.58
C GLN A 242 -12.76 0.01 -3.61
N TYR A 243 -12.07 -1.08 -3.28
CA TYR A 243 -11.99 -2.26 -4.14
C TYR A 243 -13.37 -2.91 -4.34
N TRP A 244 -14.17 -3.02 -3.27
CA TRP A 244 -15.54 -3.55 -3.33
C TRP A 244 -16.45 -2.67 -4.17
N GLU A 245 -16.38 -1.33 -4.01
CA GLU A 245 -17.11 -0.37 -4.85
C GLU A 245 -16.77 -0.49 -6.35
N GLN A 246 -15.58 -1.03 -6.65
CA GLN A 246 -15.10 -1.33 -8.00
C GLN A 246 -15.32 -2.81 -8.41
N ASN A 247 -16.33 -3.46 -7.83
CA ASN A 247 -16.77 -4.83 -8.17
C ASN A 247 -15.74 -5.94 -7.89
N THR A 248 -14.87 -5.74 -6.91
CA THR A 248 -13.94 -6.78 -6.46
C THR A 248 -14.62 -7.73 -5.47
N HIS A 249 -14.41 -9.04 -5.62
CA HIS A 249 -14.78 -10.03 -4.61
C HIS A 249 -13.67 -10.17 -3.58
N ILE A 250 -14.00 -9.94 -2.31
CA ILE A 250 -13.05 -9.86 -1.21
C ILE A 250 -13.41 -10.93 -0.19
N VAL A 251 -12.43 -11.77 0.15
CA VAL A 251 -12.48 -12.72 1.25
C VAL A 251 -11.43 -12.31 2.26
N LEU A 252 -11.85 -11.95 3.47
CA LEU A 252 -10.99 -11.50 4.54
C LEU A 252 -10.91 -12.57 5.61
N VAL A 253 -9.70 -12.78 6.13
CA VAL A 253 -9.43 -13.54 7.34
C VAL A 253 -8.97 -12.53 8.37
N ASP A 254 -9.84 -12.23 9.32
CA ASP A 254 -9.68 -11.19 10.34
C ASP A 254 -9.31 -11.83 11.69
N THR A 255 -8.51 -11.10 12.45
CA THR A 255 -8.23 -11.36 13.86
C THR A 255 -8.39 -10.05 14.61
N GLY A 256 -9.51 -9.87 15.31
CA GLY A 256 -9.73 -8.70 16.17
C GLY A 256 -10.92 -7.80 15.77
N ASN A 257 -11.90 -8.30 15.03
CA ASN A 257 -13.16 -7.65 14.70
C ASN A 257 -13.02 -6.27 14.04
N SER A 258 -11.95 -6.06 13.28
CA SER A 258 -11.59 -4.76 12.70
C SER A 258 -12.37 -4.44 11.41
N TYR A 259 -12.96 -5.45 10.76
CA TYR A 259 -13.74 -5.26 9.53
C TYR A 259 -15.26 -5.40 9.73
N GLN A 260 -15.71 -5.59 10.97
CA GLN A 260 -17.14 -5.77 11.28
C GLN A 260 -17.97 -4.58 10.80
N GLY A 261 -17.56 -3.34 11.13
CA GLY A 261 -18.30 -2.13 10.77
C GLY A 261 -18.48 -1.96 9.26
N LEU A 262 -17.41 -2.15 8.48
CA LEU A 262 -17.49 -2.11 7.02
C LEU A 262 -18.35 -3.24 6.46
N CYS A 263 -18.22 -4.45 6.99
CA CYS A 263 -19.00 -5.61 6.54
C CYS A 263 -20.51 -5.41 6.78
N GLU A 264 -20.89 -4.93 7.96
CA GLU A 264 -22.28 -4.62 8.32
C GLU A 264 -22.86 -3.49 7.45
N MET A 265 -22.09 -2.42 7.21
CA MET A 265 -22.53 -1.35 6.30
C MET A 265 -22.79 -1.88 4.88
N ILE A 266 -21.89 -2.71 4.35
CA ILE A 266 -22.08 -3.34 3.04
C ILE A 266 -23.34 -4.21 3.05
N ARG A 267 -23.52 -5.03 4.10
CA ARG A 267 -24.68 -5.90 4.26
C ARG A 267 -25.99 -5.13 4.22
N HIS A 268 -26.09 -4.03 4.96
CA HIS A 268 -27.28 -3.18 4.95
C HIS A 268 -27.51 -2.56 3.57
N LYS A 269 -26.46 -2.00 2.97
CA LYS A 269 -26.54 -1.34 1.66
C LYS A 269 -26.97 -2.28 0.53
N THR A 270 -26.58 -3.54 0.59
CA THR A 270 -26.94 -4.57 -0.40
C THR A 270 -28.10 -5.46 0.05
N GLN A 271 -28.79 -5.12 1.15
CA GLN A 271 -29.90 -5.92 1.70
C GLN A 271 -29.55 -7.40 1.92
N GLY A 272 -28.31 -7.68 2.32
CA GLY A 272 -27.80 -9.02 2.59
C GLY A 272 -27.22 -9.79 1.38
N GLU A 273 -27.19 -9.22 0.18
CA GLU A 273 -26.51 -9.85 -0.97
C GLU A 273 -24.98 -9.94 -0.79
N ASP A 274 -24.36 -8.90 -0.22
CA ASP A 274 -22.97 -8.85 0.23
C ASP A 274 -22.88 -8.66 1.75
N GLY A 275 -21.67 -8.59 2.29
CA GLY A 275 -21.44 -8.30 3.71
C GLY A 275 -21.72 -9.51 4.60
N VAL A 276 -21.07 -10.63 4.29
CA VAL A 276 -21.19 -11.87 5.06
C VAL A 276 -20.10 -11.88 6.13
N TYR A 277 -20.49 -11.81 7.39
CA TYR A 277 -19.58 -11.87 8.53
C TYR A 277 -19.73 -13.20 9.26
N PHE A 278 -18.69 -14.01 9.25
CA PHE A 278 -18.60 -15.24 10.03
C PHE A 278 -17.79 -14.96 11.29
N THR A 279 -18.38 -15.25 12.44
CA THR A 279 -17.71 -15.27 13.74
C THR A 279 -18.12 -16.54 14.48
N TYR A 280 -17.24 -17.03 15.33
CA TYR A 280 -17.55 -18.19 16.18
C TYR A 280 -18.14 -17.71 17.50
N SER A 281 -19.39 -18.12 17.78
CA SER A 281 -19.98 -18.10 19.11
C SER A 281 -20.62 -19.45 19.41
N ASP A 282 -20.82 -19.77 20.69
CA ASP A 282 -21.46 -21.03 21.09
C ASP A 282 -22.89 -21.15 20.54
N GLU A 283 -23.60 -20.03 20.36
CA GLU A 283 -24.96 -19.98 19.81
C GLU A 283 -24.99 -20.01 18.28
N SER A 284 -23.91 -19.61 17.61
CA SER A 284 -23.81 -19.57 16.15
C SER A 284 -22.41 -19.98 15.70
N PRO A 285 -22.08 -21.28 15.79
CA PRO A 285 -20.77 -21.75 15.37
C PRO A 285 -20.59 -21.58 13.86
N ILE A 286 -19.34 -21.42 13.44
CA ILE A 286 -18.97 -21.46 12.03
C ILE A 286 -19.29 -22.87 11.52
N SER A 287 -20.18 -22.96 10.55
CA SER A 287 -20.59 -24.21 9.92
C SER A 287 -20.55 -24.06 8.41
N PHE A 288 -20.16 -25.13 7.73
CA PHE A 288 -20.10 -25.20 6.28
C PHE A 288 -20.54 -26.59 5.82
N ASN A 289 -20.87 -26.75 4.55
CA ASN A 289 -21.12 -28.06 3.96
C ASN A 289 -20.17 -28.26 2.77
N PRO A 290 -19.11 -29.08 2.92
CA PRO A 290 -18.12 -29.27 1.86
C PRO A 290 -18.69 -30.00 0.65
N PHE A 291 -19.78 -30.75 0.81
CA PHE A 291 -20.45 -31.44 -0.27
C PHE A 291 -21.55 -30.62 -0.92
N TYR A 292 -21.90 -29.44 -0.41
CA TYR A 292 -22.92 -28.59 -1.04
C TYR A 292 -22.36 -27.78 -2.21
N THR A 293 -23.08 -27.79 -3.33
CA THR A 293 -22.87 -26.88 -4.46
C THR A 293 -24.24 -26.53 -5.05
N THR A 294 -24.51 -25.23 -5.24
CA THR A 294 -25.83 -24.76 -5.74
C THR A 294 -26.15 -25.32 -7.13
N ASP A 295 -25.12 -25.59 -7.94
CA ASP A 295 -25.23 -26.08 -9.32
C ASP A 295 -24.92 -27.58 -9.49
N LYS A 296 -24.69 -28.32 -8.39
CA LYS A 296 -24.26 -29.74 -8.41
C LYS A 296 -22.98 -30.00 -9.23
N VAL A 297 -22.14 -28.98 -9.45
CA VAL A 297 -20.88 -29.11 -10.20
C VAL A 297 -19.71 -29.38 -9.25
N TYR A 298 -19.10 -30.55 -9.41
CA TYR A 298 -17.90 -30.98 -8.67
C TYR A 298 -16.76 -31.21 -9.65
N ASP A 299 -16.00 -30.15 -9.94
CA ASP A 299 -14.80 -30.22 -10.76
C ASP A 299 -13.64 -30.91 -10.02
N VAL A 300 -12.49 -31.03 -10.69
CA VAL A 300 -11.31 -31.70 -10.13
C VAL A 300 -10.83 -31.03 -8.85
N GLU A 301 -10.92 -29.70 -8.76
CA GLU A 301 -10.45 -28.94 -7.60
C GLU A 301 -11.40 -29.06 -6.42
N LYS A 302 -12.72 -29.04 -6.64
CA LYS A 302 -13.72 -29.32 -5.60
C LYS A 302 -13.57 -30.73 -5.03
N ARG A 303 -13.21 -31.71 -5.86
CA ARG A 303 -12.90 -33.07 -5.40
C ARG A 303 -11.62 -33.10 -4.56
N GLU A 304 -10.58 -32.41 -5.01
CA GLU A 304 -9.31 -32.34 -4.29
C GLU A 304 -9.41 -31.52 -2.99
N SER A 305 -10.25 -30.49 -2.93
CA SER A 305 -10.52 -29.72 -1.70
C SER A 305 -11.22 -30.58 -0.66
N ILE A 306 -12.27 -31.31 -1.03
CA ILE A 306 -12.96 -32.26 -0.14
C ILE A 306 -11.97 -33.33 0.34
N LYS A 307 -11.15 -33.89 -0.56
CA LYS A 307 -10.11 -34.86 -0.19
C LYS A 307 -9.10 -34.26 0.79
N THR A 308 -8.60 -33.04 0.53
CA THR A 308 -7.64 -32.36 1.41
C THR A 308 -8.25 -32.12 2.78
N LEU A 309 -9.49 -31.62 2.84
CA LEU A 309 -10.23 -31.43 4.08
C LEU A 309 -10.29 -32.73 4.88
N LEU A 310 -10.73 -33.83 4.25
CA LEU A 310 -10.84 -35.14 4.89
C LEU A 310 -9.47 -35.69 5.35
N LEU A 311 -8.40 -35.47 4.58
CA LEU A 311 -7.04 -35.84 5.00
C LEU A 311 -6.59 -35.04 6.23
N THR A 312 -6.85 -33.74 6.27
CA THR A 312 -6.50 -32.91 7.43
C THR A 312 -7.30 -33.27 8.68
N LEU A 313 -8.56 -33.69 8.52
CA LEU A 313 -9.36 -34.20 9.64
C LEU A 313 -8.82 -35.53 10.17
N TRP A 314 -8.34 -36.39 9.28
CA TRP A 314 -7.88 -37.73 9.62
C TRP A 314 -6.45 -37.79 10.16
N LYS A 315 -5.54 -37.05 9.54
CA LYS A 315 -4.10 -37.13 9.77
C LYS A 315 -3.60 -35.90 10.52
N LYS A 316 -2.74 -36.12 11.52
CA LYS A 316 -2.04 -35.04 12.22
C LYS A 316 -0.83 -34.57 11.40
N ASP A 317 -0.35 -33.36 11.67
CA ASP A 317 0.78 -32.75 10.93
C ASP A 317 2.06 -33.62 10.88
N ASN A 318 2.27 -34.50 11.86
CA ASN A 318 3.43 -35.40 11.93
C ASN A 318 3.21 -36.78 11.29
N GLU A 319 2.02 -37.05 10.74
CA GLU A 319 1.67 -38.34 10.15
C GLU A 319 1.13 -38.15 8.73
N PRO A 320 2.01 -38.05 7.71
CA PRO A 320 1.57 -37.89 6.33
C PRO A 320 0.79 -39.12 5.85
N ALA A 321 -0.26 -38.89 5.05
CA ALA A 321 -1.00 -39.96 4.43
C ALA A 321 -0.12 -40.76 3.47
N THR A 322 -0.26 -42.07 3.48
CA THR A 322 0.37 -42.94 2.50
C THR A 322 -0.33 -42.81 1.14
N ARG A 323 0.38 -43.13 0.06
CA ARG A 323 -0.19 -43.11 -1.30
C ARG A 323 -1.43 -44.00 -1.43
N SER A 324 -1.49 -45.12 -0.70
CA SER A 324 -2.65 -46.01 -0.71
C SER A 324 -3.88 -45.35 -0.08
N GLU A 325 -3.68 -44.65 1.04
CA GLU A 325 -4.73 -43.91 1.74
C GLU A 325 -5.27 -42.75 0.89
N GLU A 326 -4.39 -41.99 0.23
CA GLU A 326 -4.80 -40.91 -0.68
C GLU A 326 -5.65 -41.43 -1.86
N VAL A 327 -5.26 -42.57 -2.43
CA VAL A 327 -5.99 -43.21 -3.54
C VAL A 327 -7.34 -43.74 -3.07
N ALA A 328 -7.39 -44.39 -1.90
CA ALA A 328 -8.64 -44.87 -1.32
C ALA A 328 -9.60 -43.72 -1.01
N LEU A 329 -9.11 -42.63 -0.43
CA LEU A 329 -9.93 -41.46 -0.14
C LEU A 329 -10.43 -40.77 -1.42
N SER A 330 -9.55 -40.61 -2.42
CA SER A 330 -9.94 -40.06 -3.72
C SER A 330 -11.04 -40.88 -4.39
N ASN A 331 -10.97 -42.22 -4.28
CA ASN A 331 -12.00 -43.13 -4.78
C ASN A 331 -13.32 -42.95 -4.03
N ALA A 332 -13.29 -42.94 -2.69
CA ALA A 332 -14.46 -42.73 -1.85
C ALA A 332 -15.20 -41.42 -2.19
N VAL A 333 -14.46 -40.31 -2.26
CA VAL A 333 -15.00 -38.98 -2.61
C VAL A 333 -15.61 -38.99 -4.01
N SER A 334 -14.93 -39.60 -4.98
CA SER A 334 -15.40 -39.62 -6.37
C SER A 334 -16.70 -40.41 -6.54
N LEU A 335 -16.78 -41.60 -5.95
CA LEU A 335 -17.98 -42.43 -6.00
C LEU A 335 -19.16 -41.80 -5.25
N PHE A 336 -18.88 -41.15 -4.12
CA PHE A 336 -19.92 -40.44 -3.39
C PHE A 336 -20.47 -39.24 -4.18
N ILE A 337 -19.60 -38.47 -4.84
CA ILE A 337 -20.02 -37.38 -5.73
C ILE A 337 -20.83 -37.90 -6.92
N GLU A 338 -20.49 -39.06 -7.48
CA GLU A 338 -21.33 -39.70 -8.51
C GLU A 338 -22.71 -40.02 -7.98
N ARG A 339 -22.80 -40.56 -6.76
CA ARG A 339 -24.09 -40.83 -6.10
C ARG A 339 -24.91 -39.55 -5.90
N ILE A 340 -24.31 -38.46 -5.44
CA ILE A 340 -24.97 -37.15 -5.31
C ILE A 340 -25.56 -36.67 -6.64
N LYS A 341 -24.88 -36.97 -7.76
CA LYS A 341 -25.35 -36.57 -9.10
C LYS A 341 -26.48 -37.44 -9.64
N THR A 342 -26.57 -38.71 -9.20
CA THR A 342 -27.55 -39.67 -9.71
C THR A 342 -28.79 -39.82 -8.83
N ASP A 343 -28.67 -39.55 -7.53
CA ASP A 343 -29.75 -39.71 -6.55
C ASP A 343 -30.26 -38.35 -6.08
N ASP A 344 -31.37 -37.89 -6.67
CA ASP A 344 -31.99 -36.61 -6.31
C ASP A 344 -32.63 -36.61 -4.91
N GLY A 345 -32.82 -37.77 -4.28
CA GLY A 345 -33.29 -37.88 -2.90
C GLY A 345 -32.19 -37.70 -1.85
N LEU A 346 -30.92 -37.77 -2.27
CA LEU A 346 -29.76 -37.62 -1.39
C LEU A 346 -29.49 -36.14 -1.09
N VAL A 347 -29.51 -35.77 0.19
CA VAL A 347 -29.06 -34.46 0.63
C VAL A 347 -27.55 -34.52 0.86
N PRO A 348 -26.71 -33.86 0.02
CA PRO A 348 -25.27 -33.93 0.16
C PRO A 348 -24.81 -33.23 1.45
N SER A 349 -24.14 -33.95 2.32
CA SER A 349 -23.59 -33.48 3.60
C SER A 349 -22.49 -34.42 4.08
N PHE A 350 -21.72 -34.00 5.09
CA PHE A 350 -20.74 -34.90 5.71
C PHE A 350 -21.41 -36.14 6.34
N ASN A 351 -22.61 -35.99 6.93
CA ASN A 351 -23.38 -37.11 7.47
C ASN A 351 -23.70 -38.17 6.41
N SER A 352 -24.22 -37.74 5.25
CA SER A 352 -24.50 -38.66 4.15
C SER A 352 -23.25 -39.33 3.57
N PHE A 353 -22.09 -38.63 3.61
CA PHE A 353 -20.81 -39.22 3.23
C PHE A 353 -20.34 -40.27 4.23
N TYR A 354 -20.45 -39.98 5.53
CA TYR A 354 -20.11 -40.91 6.61
C TYR A 354 -20.98 -42.19 6.57
N GLU A 355 -22.29 -42.03 6.36
CA GLU A 355 -23.22 -43.14 6.16
C GLU A 355 -22.86 -43.98 4.92
N TYR A 356 -22.50 -43.34 3.81
CA TYR A 356 -22.01 -44.01 2.61
C TYR A 356 -20.71 -44.82 2.86
N LEU A 357 -19.79 -44.27 3.66
CA LEU A 357 -18.54 -44.95 4.01
C LEU A 357 -18.80 -46.23 4.81
N THR A 358 -19.72 -46.18 5.78
CA THR A 358 -20.06 -47.32 6.65
C THR A 358 -20.79 -48.44 5.91
N THR A 359 -21.63 -48.10 4.93
CA THR A 359 -22.51 -49.04 4.23
C THR A 359 -21.91 -49.47 2.88
N ASP A 360 -22.13 -48.69 1.82
CA ASP A 360 -21.78 -49.04 0.45
C ASP A 360 -20.27 -49.14 0.22
N TYR A 361 -19.48 -48.17 0.71
CA TYR A 361 -18.04 -48.17 0.49
C TYR A 361 -17.34 -49.31 1.24
N SER A 362 -17.80 -49.64 2.46
CA SER A 362 -17.27 -50.78 3.22
C SER A 362 -17.55 -52.12 2.53
N ALA A 363 -18.68 -52.25 1.82
CA ALA A 363 -18.98 -53.41 0.99
C ALA A 363 -18.06 -53.47 -0.23
N LEU A 364 -17.83 -52.33 -0.90
CA LEU A 364 -16.93 -52.22 -2.05
C LEU A 364 -15.47 -52.57 -1.70
N LEU A 365 -14.96 -52.12 -0.56
CA LEU A 365 -13.61 -52.45 -0.11
C LEU A 365 -13.44 -53.96 0.15
N ARG A 366 -14.47 -54.61 0.70
CA ARG A 366 -14.51 -56.08 0.90
C ARG A 366 -14.51 -56.83 -0.44
N GLU A 367 -15.30 -56.36 -1.41
CA GLU A 367 -15.32 -56.93 -2.77
C GLU A 367 -13.96 -56.79 -3.46
N LYS A 368 -13.34 -55.61 -3.38
CA LYS A 368 -12.01 -55.33 -3.95
C LYS A 368 -10.86 -55.96 -3.18
N LYS A 369 -11.12 -56.62 -2.05
CA LYS A 369 -10.12 -57.24 -1.16
C LYS A 369 -9.00 -56.28 -0.76
N VAL A 370 -9.35 -55.01 -0.51
CA VAL A 370 -8.39 -54.02 -0.01
C VAL A 370 -7.92 -54.46 1.38
N ARG A 371 -6.60 -54.47 1.59
CA ARG A 371 -6.04 -54.88 2.87
C ARG A 371 -6.17 -53.73 3.86
N GLU A 372 -6.45 -54.04 5.12
CA GLU A 372 -6.57 -53.06 6.20
C GLU A 372 -5.34 -52.15 6.31
N LYS A 373 -4.14 -52.70 6.14
CA LYS A 373 -2.88 -51.93 6.10
C LYS A 373 -2.77 -50.90 4.96
N ASP A 374 -3.56 -51.05 3.90
CA ASP A 374 -3.55 -50.14 2.76
C ASP A 374 -4.58 -49.00 2.95
N PHE A 375 -5.66 -49.26 3.70
CA PHE A 375 -6.64 -48.26 4.11
C PHE A 375 -7.45 -48.76 5.31
N ASP A 376 -7.15 -48.22 6.50
CA ASP A 376 -7.85 -48.53 7.73
C ASP A 376 -9.15 -47.70 7.82
N LEU A 377 -10.22 -48.21 7.21
CA LEU A 377 -11.53 -47.56 7.22
C LEU A 377 -12.08 -47.43 8.65
N ALA A 378 -11.78 -48.36 9.55
CA ALA A 378 -12.28 -48.30 10.93
C ALA A 378 -11.63 -47.16 11.70
N ASN A 379 -10.31 -47.00 11.59
CA ASN A 379 -9.61 -45.84 12.12
C ASN A 379 -10.11 -44.53 11.51
N PHE A 380 -10.26 -44.49 10.17
CA PHE A 380 -10.77 -43.30 9.49
C PHE A 380 -12.15 -42.88 10.00
N LEU A 381 -13.08 -43.81 10.12
CA LEU A 381 -14.42 -43.54 10.67
C LEU A 381 -14.35 -43.07 12.13
N ASN A 382 -13.56 -43.72 12.99
CA ASN A 382 -13.41 -43.32 14.38
C ASN A 382 -12.84 -41.90 14.53
N VAL A 383 -11.89 -41.49 13.68
CA VAL A 383 -11.33 -40.14 13.71
C VAL A 383 -12.34 -39.10 13.20
N LEU A 384 -13.21 -39.51 12.27
CA LEU A 384 -14.25 -38.66 11.69
C LEU A 384 -15.56 -38.63 12.51
N GLU A 385 -15.74 -39.56 13.46
CA GLU A 385 -16.92 -39.69 14.31
C GLU A 385 -17.31 -38.38 15.03
N PRO A 386 -16.39 -37.55 15.56
CA PRO A 386 -16.74 -36.27 16.18
C PRO A 386 -17.48 -35.28 15.26
N TYR A 387 -17.34 -35.40 13.94
CA TYR A 387 -18.01 -34.53 12.96
C TYR A 387 -19.29 -35.16 12.38
N TYR A 388 -19.56 -36.41 12.72
CA TYR A 388 -20.77 -37.12 12.34
C TYR A 388 -21.91 -36.80 13.32
N LYS A 389 -23.16 -36.96 12.88
CA LYS A 389 -24.38 -36.69 13.66
C LYS A 389 -24.28 -37.19 15.11
N GLY A 390 -24.38 -36.27 16.07
CA GLY A 390 -24.28 -36.55 17.51
C GLY A 390 -22.87 -36.50 18.10
N GLY A 391 -21.84 -36.22 17.28
CA GLY A 391 -20.49 -35.90 17.72
C GLY A 391 -20.33 -34.45 18.18
N GLU A 392 -19.19 -34.13 18.78
CA GLU A 392 -18.87 -32.82 19.36
C GLU A 392 -18.89 -31.66 18.34
N TYR A 393 -18.52 -31.94 17.08
CA TYR A 393 -18.40 -30.98 15.99
C TYR A 393 -19.35 -31.28 14.83
N ASP A 394 -20.49 -31.93 15.08
CA ASP A 394 -21.42 -32.36 14.04
C ASP A 394 -21.97 -31.20 13.20
N TYR A 395 -22.07 -30.00 13.78
CA TYR A 395 -22.48 -28.76 13.12
C TYR A 395 -21.50 -28.28 12.05
N LEU A 396 -20.20 -28.58 12.20
CA LEU A 396 -19.13 -27.88 11.48
C LEU A 396 -19.14 -28.16 9.97
N LEU A 397 -19.43 -29.40 9.58
CA LEU A 397 -19.40 -29.87 8.19
C LEU A 397 -20.80 -30.24 7.63
N ASN A 398 -21.86 -29.93 8.38
CA ASN A 398 -23.23 -30.27 8.06
C ASN A 398 -24.17 -29.05 8.04
N SER A 399 -23.66 -27.86 7.69
CA SER A 399 -24.49 -26.65 7.65
C SER A 399 -25.71 -26.82 6.72
N ASP A 400 -26.87 -26.43 7.22
CA ASP A 400 -28.14 -26.35 6.48
C ASP A 400 -28.35 -24.97 5.84
N LYS A 401 -27.54 -23.98 6.22
CA LYS A 401 -27.54 -22.62 5.67
C LYS A 401 -26.91 -22.65 4.27
N GLN A 402 -27.74 -22.81 3.26
CA GLN A 402 -27.38 -22.77 1.84
C GLN A 402 -27.03 -21.35 1.36
N LEU A 403 -26.03 -20.71 1.97
CA LEU A 403 -25.56 -19.40 1.57
C LEU A 403 -24.76 -19.50 0.27
N ASP A 404 -25.12 -18.68 -0.72
CA ASP A 404 -24.33 -18.53 -1.95
C ASP A 404 -23.07 -17.69 -1.68
N LEU A 405 -22.07 -18.34 -1.09
CA LEU A 405 -20.78 -17.73 -0.85
C LEU A 405 -20.00 -17.50 -2.14
N LEU A 406 -20.37 -18.09 -3.27
CA LEU A 406 -19.67 -17.88 -4.54
C LEU A 406 -19.89 -16.45 -5.04
N ASN A 407 -21.14 -15.97 -5.02
CA ASN A 407 -21.49 -14.66 -5.56
C ASN A 407 -21.35 -13.51 -4.56
N ALA A 408 -21.44 -13.76 -3.25
CA ALA A 408 -21.16 -12.74 -2.23
C ALA A 408 -19.77 -12.10 -2.45
N ARG A 409 -19.72 -10.76 -2.51
CA ARG A 409 -18.50 -10.01 -2.87
C ARG A 409 -17.70 -9.53 -1.68
N PHE A 410 -18.26 -9.50 -0.48
CA PHE A 410 -17.53 -9.10 0.72
C PHE A 410 -17.81 -10.12 1.83
N ILE A 411 -16.82 -10.92 2.16
CA ILE A 411 -16.92 -12.01 3.14
C ILE A 411 -15.79 -11.86 4.14
N VAL A 412 -16.12 -11.79 5.43
CA VAL A 412 -15.16 -11.72 6.53
C VAL A 412 -15.29 -12.98 7.37
N PHE A 413 -14.16 -13.64 7.63
CA PHE A 413 -14.03 -14.70 8.62
C PHE A 413 -13.24 -14.18 9.80
N GLU A 414 -13.92 -13.89 10.89
CA GLU A 414 -13.31 -13.57 12.18
C GLU A 414 -12.94 -14.87 12.88
N ILE A 415 -11.63 -15.06 13.11
CA ILE A 415 -11.11 -16.32 13.64
C ILE A 415 -10.31 -16.15 14.92
N ASP A 416 -10.31 -14.96 15.55
CA ASP A 416 -9.53 -14.71 16.77
C ASP A 416 -9.89 -15.67 17.92
N SER A 417 -11.19 -15.98 18.08
CA SER A 417 -11.65 -16.90 19.14
C SER A 417 -11.25 -18.35 18.93
N ILE A 418 -10.98 -18.76 17.69
CA ILE A 418 -10.62 -20.14 17.36
C ILE A 418 -9.15 -20.29 16.99
N LYS A 419 -8.35 -19.21 16.92
CA LYS A 419 -6.97 -19.24 16.39
C LYS A 419 -6.04 -20.27 17.02
N ASP A 420 -6.22 -20.53 18.31
CA ASP A 420 -5.43 -21.49 19.10
C ASP A 420 -6.13 -22.86 19.21
N HIS A 421 -7.33 -23.01 18.64
CA HIS A 421 -8.11 -24.24 18.70
C HIS A 421 -7.54 -25.28 17.70
N PRO A 422 -7.05 -26.45 18.17
CA PRO A 422 -6.30 -27.39 17.34
C PRO A 422 -7.12 -28.05 16.23
N ILE A 423 -8.44 -28.02 16.34
CA ILE A 423 -9.39 -28.63 15.38
C ILE A 423 -10.10 -27.58 14.52
N LEU A 424 -10.87 -26.67 15.14
CA LEU A 424 -11.67 -25.66 14.44
C LEU A 424 -10.85 -24.76 13.51
N PHE A 425 -9.65 -24.35 13.90
CA PHE A 425 -8.84 -23.42 13.10
C PHE A 425 -8.36 -24.02 11.78
N PRO A 426 -7.69 -25.20 11.74
CA PRO A 426 -7.32 -25.83 10.48
C PRO A 426 -8.51 -26.03 9.53
N ILE A 427 -9.66 -26.46 10.07
CA ILE A 427 -10.87 -26.71 9.29
C ILE A 427 -11.42 -25.42 8.69
N THR A 428 -11.59 -24.39 9.51
CA THR A 428 -12.07 -23.07 9.07
C THR A 428 -11.15 -22.51 8.00
N THR A 429 -9.83 -22.63 8.17
CA THR A 429 -8.87 -22.18 7.17
C THR A 429 -9.01 -22.91 5.84
N ILE A 430 -9.18 -24.24 5.84
CA ILE A 430 -9.39 -25.01 4.61
C ILE A 430 -10.65 -24.56 3.89
N ILE A 431 -11.74 -24.31 4.62
CA ILE A 431 -13.01 -23.81 4.06
C ILE A 431 -12.81 -22.45 3.39
N ILE A 432 -12.11 -21.52 4.05
CA ILE A 432 -11.81 -20.19 3.50
C ILE A 432 -11.00 -20.32 2.20
N MET A 433 -9.95 -21.16 2.22
CA MET A 433 -9.10 -21.37 1.05
C MET A 433 -9.89 -22.00 -0.11
N GLU A 434 -10.72 -23.00 0.16
CA GLU A 434 -11.60 -23.62 -0.84
C GLU A 434 -12.54 -22.58 -1.46
N LEU A 435 -13.22 -21.80 -0.62
CA LEU A 435 -14.12 -20.73 -1.07
C LEU A 435 -13.41 -19.78 -2.02
N PHE A 436 -12.20 -19.36 -1.68
CA PHE A 436 -11.44 -18.43 -2.52
C PHE A 436 -10.97 -19.08 -3.84
N ILE A 437 -10.49 -20.32 -3.80
CA ILE A 437 -10.13 -21.08 -5.02
C ILE A 437 -11.34 -21.22 -5.95
N ASN A 438 -12.50 -21.55 -5.38
CA ASN A 438 -13.76 -21.67 -6.11
C ASN A 438 -14.11 -20.35 -6.82
N LYS A 439 -13.99 -19.21 -6.13
CA LYS A 439 -14.15 -17.87 -6.73
C LYS A 439 -13.15 -17.61 -7.85
N MET A 440 -11.86 -17.89 -7.65
CA MET A 440 -10.82 -17.70 -8.67
C MET A 440 -11.16 -18.43 -9.97
N ARG A 441 -11.68 -19.65 -9.87
CA ARG A 441 -11.89 -20.55 -10.99
C ARG A 441 -13.19 -20.28 -11.73
N ARG A 442 -14.28 -20.03 -11.01
CA ARG A 442 -15.61 -19.85 -11.60
C ARG A 442 -15.88 -18.43 -12.07
N LEU A 443 -15.42 -17.41 -11.34
CA LEU A 443 -15.72 -16.01 -11.66
C LEU A 443 -14.72 -15.44 -12.69
N LYS A 444 -14.87 -15.75 -13.98
CA LYS A 444 -13.94 -15.24 -15.01
C LYS A 444 -14.07 -13.73 -15.22
N GLY A 445 -12.96 -13.03 -15.43
CA GLY A 445 -12.93 -11.58 -15.70
C GLY A 445 -13.20 -10.67 -14.50
N ILE A 446 -13.55 -11.23 -13.35
CA ILE A 446 -13.85 -10.49 -12.11
C ILE A 446 -12.61 -10.43 -11.22
N ARG A 447 -12.34 -9.30 -10.55
CA ARG A 447 -11.20 -9.19 -9.61
C ARG A 447 -11.52 -9.91 -8.30
N LYS A 448 -10.53 -10.60 -7.72
CA LYS A 448 -10.65 -11.20 -6.39
C LYS A 448 -9.49 -10.82 -5.47
N VAL A 449 -9.78 -10.55 -4.22
CA VAL A 449 -8.78 -10.32 -3.17
C VAL A 449 -9.01 -11.32 -2.06
N ILE A 450 -7.95 -12.01 -1.66
CA ILE A 450 -7.90 -12.67 -0.36
C ILE A 450 -6.97 -11.88 0.53
N LEU A 451 -7.48 -11.47 1.69
CA LEU A 451 -6.69 -10.78 2.70
C LEU A 451 -6.56 -11.64 3.94
N ILE A 452 -5.33 -11.78 4.43
CA ILE A 452 -5.01 -12.57 5.63
C ILE A 452 -4.33 -11.64 6.63
N GLU A 453 -5.01 -11.32 7.73
CA GLU A 453 -4.50 -10.49 8.82
C GLU A 453 -4.08 -11.35 10.01
N GLU A 454 -2.80 -11.27 10.40
CA GLU A 454 -2.12 -11.97 11.53
C GLU A 454 -2.29 -13.50 11.64
N ALA A 455 -3.19 -14.12 10.87
CA ALA A 455 -3.45 -15.55 10.88
C ALA A 455 -2.43 -16.34 10.04
N TRP A 456 -1.52 -15.66 9.34
CA TRP A 456 -0.60 -16.32 8.38
C TRP A 456 0.26 -17.41 9.02
N LYS A 457 0.62 -17.28 10.31
CA LYS A 457 1.43 -18.27 11.04
C LYS A 457 0.71 -19.61 11.17
N ALA A 458 -0.54 -19.54 11.62
CA ALA A 458 -1.34 -20.72 11.85
C ALA A 458 -1.77 -21.33 10.50
N ILE A 459 -1.84 -20.52 9.43
CA ILE A 459 -2.02 -20.97 8.04
C ILE A 459 -0.70 -21.48 7.41
N ALA A 460 0.45 -21.35 8.07
CA ALA A 460 1.74 -21.81 7.56
C ALA A 460 2.18 -23.17 8.16
N SER A 461 1.26 -23.95 8.74
CA SER A 461 1.53 -25.37 9.09
C SER A 461 2.05 -26.13 7.86
N ALA A 462 2.77 -27.24 8.05
CA ALA A 462 3.49 -27.93 6.98
C ALA A 462 2.58 -28.26 5.76
N ASN A 463 1.32 -28.60 6.01
CA ASN A 463 0.32 -28.89 4.96
C ASN A 463 -0.24 -27.62 4.29
N MET A 464 -0.34 -26.49 5.00
CA MET A 464 -0.97 -25.25 4.53
C MET A 464 0.02 -24.23 3.93
N ALA A 465 1.30 -24.31 4.29
CA ALA A 465 2.37 -23.54 3.66
C ALA A 465 2.46 -23.75 2.14
N GLY A 466 2.26 -25.00 1.68
CA GLY A 466 2.19 -25.32 0.26
C GLY A 466 1.05 -24.59 -0.45
N TYR A 467 -0.09 -24.43 0.21
CA TYR A 467 -1.25 -23.71 -0.31
C TYR A 467 -1.00 -22.22 -0.44
N ILE A 468 -0.43 -21.56 0.58
CA ILE A 468 -0.05 -20.14 0.49
C ILE A 468 0.92 -19.91 -0.68
N LYS A 469 1.90 -20.79 -0.85
CA LYS A 469 2.85 -20.74 -1.97
C LYS A 469 2.15 -20.93 -3.33
N TYR A 470 1.20 -21.85 -3.42
CA TYR A 470 0.39 -22.05 -4.63
C TYR A 470 -0.46 -20.80 -4.93
N LEU A 471 -1.13 -20.27 -3.92
CA LEU A 471 -1.99 -19.09 -4.02
C LEU A 471 -1.23 -17.89 -4.57
N TYR A 472 -0.12 -17.50 -3.94
CA TYR A 472 0.69 -16.33 -4.36
C TYR A 472 1.23 -16.46 -5.79
N LYS A 473 1.59 -17.67 -6.23
CA LYS A 473 2.09 -17.92 -7.60
C LYS A 473 0.99 -17.94 -8.65
N THR A 474 -0.22 -18.34 -8.27
CA THR A 474 -1.29 -18.72 -9.20
C THR A 474 -2.39 -17.67 -9.30
N VAL A 475 -2.67 -16.93 -8.21
CA VAL A 475 -3.76 -15.95 -8.11
C VAL A 475 -3.73 -14.90 -9.24
N ARG A 476 -2.54 -14.47 -9.66
CA ARG A 476 -2.34 -13.53 -10.77
C ARG A 476 -2.94 -14.01 -12.11
N LYS A 477 -3.05 -15.33 -12.34
CA LYS A 477 -3.66 -15.92 -13.54
C LYS A 477 -5.18 -15.81 -13.56
N PHE A 478 -5.79 -15.53 -12.40
CA PHE A 478 -7.24 -15.48 -12.22
C PHE A 478 -7.76 -14.07 -11.93
N PHE A 479 -7.00 -13.05 -12.33
CA PHE A 479 -7.27 -11.65 -12.00
C PHE A 479 -7.46 -11.43 -10.49
N GLY A 480 -6.70 -12.15 -9.68
CA GLY A 480 -6.77 -12.01 -8.24
C GLY A 480 -5.46 -11.48 -7.64
N GLU A 481 -5.56 -11.15 -6.36
CA GLU A 481 -4.49 -10.60 -5.54
C GLU A 481 -4.54 -11.28 -4.16
N ALA A 482 -3.39 -11.68 -3.65
CA ALA A 482 -3.24 -12.09 -2.27
C ALA A 482 -2.64 -10.94 -1.46
N VAL A 483 -3.22 -10.65 -0.30
CA VAL A 483 -2.79 -9.59 0.60
C VAL A 483 -2.50 -10.21 1.96
N VAL A 484 -1.30 -10.01 2.49
CA VAL A 484 -0.96 -10.37 3.87
C VAL A 484 -0.73 -9.10 4.66
N VAL A 485 -1.35 -9.05 5.83
CA VAL A 485 -1.31 -7.92 6.76
C VAL A 485 -0.74 -8.42 8.08
N THR A 486 0.30 -7.76 8.57
CA THR A 486 0.91 -8.16 9.84
C THR A 486 1.59 -7.02 10.58
N GLN A 487 1.72 -7.17 11.90
CA GLN A 487 2.41 -6.25 12.79
C GLN A 487 3.71 -6.84 13.34
N GLU A 488 3.82 -8.17 13.43
CA GLU A 488 4.94 -8.82 14.11
C GLU A 488 6.13 -9.06 13.20
N VAL A 489 7.08 -8.14 13.21
CA VAL A 489 8.30 -8.20 12.38
C VAL A 489 9.15 -9.45 12.67
N ASP A 490 9.32 -9.83 13.94
CA ASP A 490 10.17 -10.96 14.34
C ASP A 490 9.69 -12.29 13.76
N ASP A 491 8.38 -12.41 13.64
CA ASP A 491 7.73 -13.60 13.12
C ASP A 491 7.98 -13.78 11.63
N ILE A 492 7.99 -12.68 10.89
CA ILE A 492 8.26 -12.65 9.46
C ILE A 492 9.74 -12.96 9.21
N ILE A 493 10.64 -12.39 10.03
CA ILE A 493 12.09 -12.61 9.92
C ILE A 493 12.45 -14.08 10.16
N SER A 494 11.77 -14.75 11.09
CA SER A 494 12.06 -16.13 11.47
C SER A 494 11.47 -17.19 10.53
N SER A 495 10.58 -16.82 9.60
CA SER A 495 9.90 -17.77 8.72
C SER A 495 10.39 -17.71 7.26
N ASP A 496 11.19 -18.71 6.87
CA ASP A 496 11.66 -18.87 5.48
C ASP A 496 10.49 -18.99 4.48
N ILE A 497 9.41 -19.67 4.88
CA ILE A 497 8.23 -19.85 4.04
C ILE A 497 7.58 -18.49 3.72
N VAL A 498 7.47 -17.59 4.71
CA VAL A 498 6.91 -16.24 4.52
C VAL A 498 7.79 -15.43 3.59
N LYS A 499 9.10 -15.44 3.84
CA LYS A 499 10.07 -14.72 3.01
C LYS A 499 9.99 -15.16 1.54
N GLU A 500 10.05 -16.47 1.29
CA GLU A 500 10.05 -17.01 -0.07
C GLU A 500 8.69 -16.93 -0.76
N SER A 501 7.59 -17.11 -0.03
CA SER A 501 6.27 -17.31 -0.62
C SER A 501 5.44 -16.03 -0.64
N ILE A 502 5.56 -15.19 0.38
CA ILE A 502 4.76 -13.97 0.54
C ILE A 502 5.57 -12.75 0.10
N ILE A 503 6.69 -12.45 0.76
CA ILE A 503 7.46 -11.22 0.52
C ILE A 503 8.00 -11.19 -0.92
N ASN A 504 8.69 -12.26 -1.34
CA ASN A 504 9.28 -12.32 -2.68
C ASN A 504 8.25 -12.38 -3.82
N ASN A 505 6.98 -12.72 -3.53
CA ASN A 505 5.90 -12.73 -4.52
C ASN A 505 4.91 -11.59 -4.30
N SER A 506 5.29 -10.54 -3.55
CA SER A 506 4.51 -9.32 -3.34
C SER A 506 5.26 -8.13 -3.92
N ASP A 507 4.88 -7.71 -5.13
CA ASP A 507 5.53 -6.57 -5.79
C ASP A 507 5.05 -5.23 -5.20
N CYS A 508 3.92 -5.22 -4.50
CA CYS A 508 3.44 -4.08 -3.75
C CYS A 508 3.72 -4.27 -2.27
N LYS A 509 4.53 -3.37 -1.70
CA LYS A 509 4.84 -3.33 -0.27
C LYS A 509 4.27 -2.06 0.31
N ILE A 510 3.54 -2.19 1.40
CA ILE A 510 2.87 -1.07 2.07
C ILE A 510 3.36 -1.05 3.51
N LEU A 511 4.02 0.04 3.89
CA LEU A 511 4.56 0.20 5.24
C LEU A 511 3.90 1.41 5.88
N LEU A 512 3.29 1.17 7.04
CA LEU A 512 2.80 2.23 7.91
C LEU A 512 3.94 2.71 8.81
N ASP A 513 3.63 3.59 9.76
CA ASP A 513 4.58 4.16 10.70
C ASP A 513 5.42 3.11 11.45
N GLN A 514 6.73 3.06 11.17
CA GLN A 514 7.66 2.08 11.74
C GLN A 514 8.42 2.59 12.98
N ARG A 515 8.00 3.70 13.61
CA ARG A 515 8.71 4.27 14.77
C ARG A 515 8.90 3.30 15.95
N LYS A 516 7.97 2.35 16.14
CA LYS A 516 8.12 1.31 17.16
C LYS A 516 9.22 0.29 16.84
N TYR A 517 9.61 0.15 15.57
CA TYR A 517 10.62 -0.80 15.11
C TYR A 517 11.93 -0.15 14.66
N MET A 518 12.21 1.09 15.08
CA MET A 518 13.44 1.82 14.71
C MET A 518 14.74 1.03 14.98
N ASN A 519 14.79 0.28 16.08
CA ASN A 519 15.96 -0.53 16.44
C ASN A 519 16.13 -1.80 15.59
N LYS A 520 15.08 -2.22 14.89
CA LYS A 520 15.06 -3.39 14.01
C LYS A 520 14.94 -3.01 12.53
N PHE A 521 14.91 -1.71 12.21
CA PHE A 521 14.62 -1.25 10.86
C PHE A 521 15.66 -1.72 9.83
N ASP A 522 16.93 -1.86 10.23
CA ASP A 522 17.97 -2.41 9.34
C ASP A 522 17.64 -3.84 8.90
N GLN A 523 17.04 -4.65 9.78
CA GLN A 523 16.58 -6.00 9.44
C GLN A 523 15.37 -5.96 8.52
N ILE A 524 14.44 -5.03 8.74
CA ILE A 524 13.28 -4.81 7.87
C ILE A 524 13.74 -4.37 6.47
N GLN A 525 14.67 -3.42 6.39
CA GLN A 525 15.26 -2.94 5.16
C GLN A 525 15.92 -4.09 4.38
N ALA A 526 16.72 -4.92 5.05
CA ALA A 526 17.35 -6.08 4.43
C ALA A 526 16.34 -7.15 3.98
N LEU A 527 15.34 -7.43 4.81
CA LEU A 527 14.29 -8.43 4.53
C LEU A 527 13.45 -8.04 3.32
N LEU A 528 13.07 -6.76 3.23
CA LEU A 528 12.21 -6.24 2.18
C LEU A 528 12.99 -5.75 0.96
N GLY A 529 14.33 -5.71 1.02
CA GLY A 529 15.19 -5.22 -0.04
C GLY A 529 14.98 -3.74 -0.34
N LEU A 530 14.85 -2.91 0.70
CA LEU A 530 14.60 -1.47 0.57
C LEU A 530 15.90 -0.70 0.36
N THR A 531 15.84 0.32 -0.49
CA THR A 531 16.92 1.29 -0.72
C THR A 531 17.01 2.33 0.40
N ASP A 532 18.11 3.07 0.48
CA ASP A 532 18.26 4.15 1.47
C ASP A 532 17.27 5.31 1.24
N LYS A 533 16.87 5.53 -0.02
CA LYS A 533 15.80 6.46 -0.37
C LYS A 533 14.47 6.01 0.23
N GLU A 534 14.12 4.74 0.06
CA GLU A 534 12.87 4.18 0.60
C GLU A 534 12.88 4.17 2.13
N ARG A 535 14.02 3.84 2.75
CA ARG A 535 14.24 4.02 4.20
C ARG A 535 13.91 5.46 4.62
N GLY A 536 14.47 6.46 3.94
CA GLY A 536 14.20 7.87 4.22
C GLY A 536 12.72 8.21 4.13
N GLN A 537 12.04 7.74 3.08
CA GLN A 537 10.59 7.93 2.93
C GLN A 537 9.79 7.30 4.08
N ILE A 538 10.07 6.04 4.42
CA ILE A 538 9.33 5.31 5.47
C ILE A 538 9.55 5.93 6.84
N LEU A 539 10.78 6.35 7.15
CA LEU A 539 11.10 6.97 8.44
C LEU A 539 10.57 8.41 8.56
N SER A 540 10.25 9.05 7.42
CA SER A 540 9.59 10.36 7.37
C SER A 540 8.08 10.33 7.60
N ILE A 541 7.47 9.15 7.66
CA ILE A 541 6.02 8.97 7.86
C ILE A 541 5.60 9.61 9.20
N ASN A 542 4.55 10.40 9.16
CA ASN A 542 3.92 11.06 10.30
C ASN A 542 4.85 11.99 11.12
N GLN A 543 5.93 12.51 10.52
CA GLN A 543 6.87 13.42 11.21
C GLN A 543 6.39 14.88 11.24
N SER A 544 5.68 15.32 10.20
CA SER A 544 5.26 16.73 10.04
C SER A 544 3.81 16.83 9.56
N ASN A 545 2.90 16.13 10.23
CA ASN A 545 1.49 16.18 9.88
C ASN A 545 0.90 17.57 10.15
N ASP A 546 -0.02 18.00 9.29
CA ASP A 546 -0.80 19.22 9.51
C ASP A 546 -1.71 19.05 10.73
N ALA A 547 -1.56 19.92 11.73
CA ALA A 547 -2.30 19.87 12.98
C ALA A 547 -3.81 20.17 12.82
N THR A 548 -4.22 20.75 11.69
CA THR A 548 -5.63 21.09 11.41
C THR A 548 -6.38 19.97 10.71
N ARG A 549 -5.67 18.93 10.25
CA ARG A 549 -6.24 17.82 9.47
C ARG A 549 -6.07 16.50 10.21
N SER A 550 -6.96 15.55 9.93
CA SER A 550 -6.96 14.23 10.56
C SER A 550 -6.61 13.15 9.54
N TYR A 551 -5.34 12.78 9.47
CA TYR A 551 -4.85 11.77 8.55
C TYR A 551 -3.64 11.01 9.10
N LYS A 552 -3.38 9.86 8.49
CA LYS A 552 -2.15 9.07 8.70
C LYS A 552 -1.46 8.84 7.38
N GLU A 553 -0.14 9.01 7.38
CA GLU A 553 0.69 8.72 6.22
C GLU A 553 1.00 7.22 6.10
N VAL A 554 1.14 6.76 4.86
CA VAL A 554 1.49 5.38 4.49
C VAL A 554 2.47 5.41 3.33
N TRP A 555 3.52 4.60 3.41
CA TRP A 555 4.45 4.40 2.30
C TRP A 555 3.98 3.23 1.43
N ILE A 556 4.07 3.42 0.12
CA ILE A 556 3.74 2.39 -0.88
C ILE A 556 4.92 2.27 -1.85
N GLY A 557 5.50 1.08 -1.92
CA GLY A 557 6.52 0.69 -2.89
C GLY A 557 5.97 -0.31 -3.91
N LEU A 558 6.33 -0.13 -5.18
CA LEU A 558 5.90 -0.92 -6.32
C LEU A 558 7.11 -1.40 -7.11
N GLY A 559 7.28 -2.72 -7.16
CA GLY A 559 8.31 -3.42 -7.95
C GLY A 559 9.75 -3.12 -7.55
N GLY A 560 9.98 -2.43 -6.43
CA GLY A 560 11.31 -1.93 -6.04
C GLY A 560 11.87 -0.80 -6.91
N VAL A 561 11.02 -0.18 -7.75
CA VAL A 561 11.43 0.88 -8.69
C VAL A 561 10.71 2.19 -8.42
N GLN A 562 9.44 2.12 -7.98
CA GLN A 562 8.63 3.29 -7.67
C GLN A 562 8.15 3.24 -6.24
N SER A 563 8.29 4.36 -5.53
CA SER A 563 7.86 4.46 -4.14
C SER A 563 7.49 5.90 -3.77
N ALA A 564 6.45 6.05 -2.96
CA ALA A 564 6.04 7.36 -2.45
C ALA A 564 5.26 7.22 -1.13
N VAL A 565 5.09 8.36 -0.44
CA VAL A 565 4.32 8.46 0.80
C VAL A 565 3.00 9.16 0.49
N TYR A 566 1.90 8.56 0.90
CA TYR A 566 0.54 9.05 0.69
C TYR A 566 -0.15 9.26 2.04
N ALA A 567 -1.17 10.10 2.07
CA ALA A 567 -2.00 10.33 3.24
C ALA A 567 -3.34 9.59 3.10
N THR A 568 -3.69 8.83 4.14
CA THR A 568 -5.02 8.25 4.35
C THR A 568 -5.84 9.25 5.14
N GLU A 569 -6.61 10.05 4.42
CA GLU A 569 -7.57 11.00 4.96
C GLU A 569 -8.96 10.59 4.47
N VAL A 570 -9.90 10.45 5.40
CA VAL A 570 -11.23 9.91 5.11
C VAL A 570 -12.30 10.83 5.68
N SER A 571 -13.53 10.69 5.18
CA SER A 571 -14.67 11.39 5.75
C SER A 571 -14.98 10.94 7.18
N LYS A 572 -15.71 11.75 7.93
CA LYS A 572 -16.19 11.39 9.28
C LYS A 572 -17.02 10.11 9.30
N ALA A 573 -17.85 9.89 8.29
CA ALA A 573 -18.62 8.66 8.15
C ALA A 573 -17.72 7.42 8.01
N GLU A 574 -16.67 7.52 7.18
CA GLU A 574 -15.67 6.45 7.05
C GLU A 574 -14.90 6.22 8.35
N TYR A 575 -14.47 7.30 9.02
CA TYR A 575 -13.80 7.21 10.31
C TYR A 575 -14.62 6.42 11.33
N LEU A 576 -15.90 6.79 11.51
CA LEU A 576 -16.81 6.12 12.45
C LEU A 576 -17.14 4.67 12.05
N THR A 577 -17.02 4.34 10.76
CA THR A 577 -17.18 2.96 10.26
C THR A 577 -15.97 2.09 10.61
N TYR A 578 -14.77 2.68 10.53
CA TYR A 578 -13.49 1.95 10.63
C TYR A 578 -12.88 1.99 12.03
N THR A 579 -13.41 2.84 12.92
CA THR A 579 -12.85 3.01 14.25
C THR A 579 -12.85 1.70 15.03
N THR A 580 -11.70 1.40 15.62
CA THR A 580 -11.51 0.28 16.55
C THR A 580 -11.48 0.76 18.00
N GLU A 581 -11.60 2.07 18.24
CA GLU A 581 -11.68 2.63 19.59
C GLU A 581 -13.02 2.24 20.21
N GLU A 582 -12.97 1.52 21.33
CA GLU A 582 -14.15 0.88 21.93
C GLU A 582 -15.25 1.89 22.27
N THR A 583 -14.89 3.05 22.83
CA THR A 583 -15.84 4.11 23.19
C THR A 583 -16.57 4.67 21.98
N GLU A 584 -15.87 4.86 20.87
CA GLU A 584 -16.45 5.32 19.61
C GLU A 584 -17.32 4.24 18.99
N LYS A 585 -16.83 3.00 18.92
CA LYS A 585 -17.59 1.84 18.39
C LYS A 585 -18.91 1.63 19.15
N MET A 586 -18.87 1.67 20.48
CA MET A 586 -20.07 1.54 21.32
C MET A 586 -21.06 2.70 21.11
N ARG A 587 -20.57 3.91 20.86
CA ARG A 587 -21.43 5.06 20.50
C ARG A 587 -22.16 4.82 19.18
N VAL A 588 -21.49 4.31 18.16
CA VAL A 588 -22.13 4.00 16.87
C VAL A 588 -23.15 2.86 17.02
N LEU A 589 -22.80 1.79 17.74
CA LEU A 589 -23.70 0.65 17.99
C LEU A 589 -24.96 1.07 18.78
N ALA A 590 -24.80 1.83 19.87
CA ALA A 590 -25.93 2.33 20.64
C ALA A 590 -26.86 3.22 19.80
N ARG A 591 -26.29 4.02 18.89
CA ARG A 591 -27.08 4.83 17.95
C ARG A 591 -27.79 3.97 16.91
N ALA A 592 -27.16 2.90 16.42
CA ALA A 592 -27.76 1.95 15.50
C ALA A 592 -28.93 1.21 16.14
N GLU A 593 -28.81 0.78 17.40
CA GLU A 593 -29.89 0.15 18.17
C GLU A 593 -31.13 1.06 18.27
N GLN A 594 -30.95 2.35 18.56
CA GLN A 594 -32.04 3.33 18.58
C GLN A 594 -32.73 3.49 17.21
N LEU A 595 -32.03 3.18 16.13
CA LEU A 595 -32.49 3.28 14.75
C LEU A 595 -32.92 1.91 14.17
N GLY A 596 -33.22 0.93 15.03
CA GLY A 596 -33.68 -0.40 14.62
C GLY A 596 -32.58 -1.27 13.99
N GLY A 597 -31.33 -1.06 14.39
CA GLY A 597 -30.16 -1.75 13.86
C GLY A 597 -29.59 -1.15 12.57
N ASN A 598 -30.03 0.06 12.16
CA ASN A 598 -29.53 0.69 10.94
C ASN A 598 -28.17 1.38 11.18
N MET A 599 -27.09 0.63 10.96
CA MET A 599 -25.71 1.10 11.14
C MET A 599 -25.37 2.30 10.24
N GLU A 600 -25.80 2.27 8.97
CA GLU A 600 -25.51 3.34 7.99
C GLU A 600 -26.14 4.67 8.43
N LEU A 601 -27.39 4.63 8.88
CA LEU A 601 -28.08 5.83 9.36
C LEU A 601 -27.46 6.36 10.67
N ALA A 602 -27.01 5.46 11.54
CA ALA A 602 -26.30 5.82 12.77
C ALA A 602 -24.98 6.54 12.48
N VAL A 603 -24.14 5.96 11.61
CA VAL A 603 -22.88 6.57 11.16
C VAL A 603 -23.13 7.94 10.54
N ARG A 604 -24.14 8.05 9.68
CA ARG A 604 -24.49 9.32 9.02
C ARG A 604 -24.92 10.39 10.02
N GLN A 605 -25.81 10.07 10.96
CA GLN A 605 -26.27 11.04 11.96
C GLN A 605 -25.13 11.48 12.88
N LEU A 606 -24.29 10.56 13.33
CA LEU A 606 -23.13 10.89 14.17
C LEU A 606 -22.08 11.73 13.43
N ALA A 607 -21.89 11.48 12.13
CA ALA A 607 -20.98 12.27 11.30
C ALA A 607 -21.50 13.69 11.00
N GLU A 608 -22.81 13.93 11.06
CA GLU A 608 -23.42 15.27 10.91
C GLU A 608 -23.44 16.04 12.25
N GLU A 609 -23.31 15.36 13.39
CA GLU A 609 -23.25 15.94 14.74
C GLU A 609 -21.84 16.45 15.13
N GLU A 610 -20.80 15.98 14.45
CA GLU A 610 -19.38 16.37 14.62
C GLU A 610 -18.87 17.30 13.52
#